data_AF-A0A0H2WYT7-F1
#
_entry.id   AF-A0A0H2WYT7-F1
#
_cell.length_a   1.000
_cell.length_b   1.000
_cell.length_c   1.000
_cell.angle_alpha   90.00
_cell.angle_beta   90.00
_cell.angle_gamma   90.00
#
_symmetry.space_group_name_H-M   'P 1'
#
loop_
_entity.id
_entity.type
_entity.pdbx_description
1 polymer ?
#
loop_
_entity_poly.entity_id
_entity_poly.type
_entity_poly.pdbx_seq_one_letter_code
_entity_poly.pdbx_strand_id
1 'polypeptide(L)'
;MKKLVSIVGATLLLAGCGSQNLAPLEEKTTDLREDNHQLKLDIQELNQQISDSKSKIKGLEKDKENSKKTASNNTKIKLMNVTSTYYDKVAKALKSYNDIEKDVSKNKGDKNVQSKLNQISNDIQSAHTSYKDAIDGLSLSDDDKKTSKNIDKLNSDLNHAFDDIKNGYQNKDKKQLTKGQQALSKLNLNAKS
;
A
#
# COMPACT_ATOMS: atom_id res chain seq x y z
N MET A 1 -26.34 20.05 54.92
CA MET A 1 -26.01 21.35 54.29
C MET A 1 -24.73 21.91 54.89
N LYS A 2 -23.93 22.61 54.07
CA LYS A 2 -22.63 23.28 54.33
C LYS A 2 -21.43 22.31 54.32
N LYS A 3 -20.78 22.04 53.17
CA LYS A 3 -19.78 22.86 52.41
C LYS A 3 -18.68 23.45 53.29
N LEU A 4 -17.42 23.18 52.93
CA LEU A 4 -16.34 24.12 52.53
C LEU A 4 -15.05 23.28 52.28
N VAL A 5 -14.51 23.19 51.05
CA VAL A 5 -13.42 24.03 50.47
C VAL A 5 -12.06 23.71 51.13
N SER A 6 -10.91 23.52 50.47
CA SER A 6 -10.43 23.41 49.09
C SER A 6 -8.90 23.23 49.20
N ILE A 7 -8.28 22.56 48.23
CA ILE A 7 -6.86 22.68 47.75
C ILE A 7 -5.74 22.64 48.80
N VAL A 8 -4.81 21.68 48.66
CA VAL A 8 -3.37 21.92 48.42
C VAL A 8 -2.80 20.68 47.71
N GLY A 9 -2.15 20.89 46.57
CA GLY A 9 -1.42 19.86 45.86
C GLY A 9 -0.02 19.64 46.41
N ALA A 10 0.52 18.45 46.18
CA ALA A 10 1.92 18.22 45.81
C ALA A 10 2.06 16.74 45.46
N THR A 11 2.52 16.49 44.24
CA THR A 11 3.24 15.29 43.83
C THR A 11 4.09 14.72 44.96
N LEU A 12 4.13 13.39 45.07
CA LEU A 12 5.37 12.64 45.08
C LEU A 12 5.09 11.20 44.64
N LEU A 13 5.74 10.85 43.53
CA LEU A 13 5.95 9.49 43.06
C LEU A 13 6.51 8.64 44.20
N LEU A 14 5.83 7.54 44.51
CA LEU A 14 6.47 6.39 45.12
C LEU A 14 6.51 5.30 44.07
N ALA A 15 7.66 5.29 43.38
CA ALA A 15 8.17 4.14 42.68
C ALA A 15 8.12 2.92 43.61
N GLY A 16 7.43 1.88 43.15
CA GLY A 16 7.32 0.58 43.80
C GLY A 16 7.35 -0.51 42.75
N CYS A 17 8.56 -0.93 42.43
CA CYS A 17 9.01 -2.15 41.76
C CYS A 17 7.96 -3.08 41.12
N GLY A 18 8.12 -3.30 39.81
CA GLY A 18 7.62 -4.47 39.13
C GLY A 18 8.25 -4.54 37.75
N SER A 19 9.44 -5.11 37.67
CA SER A 19 10.18 -5.37 36.43
C SER A 19 9.32 -6.17 35.45
N GLN A 20 8.62 -5.49 34.56
CA GLN A 20 8.01 -6.09 33.39
C GLN A 20 8.51 -5.33 32.18
N ASN A 21 9.67 -5.78 31.69
CA ASN A 21 10.08 -5.82 30.28
C ASN A 21 9.21 -4.96 29.33
N LEU A 22 9.36 -3.64 29.41
CA LEU A 22 8.69 -2.69 28.51
C LEU A 22 9.50 -2.46 27.24
N ALA A 23 10.80 -2.77 27.21
CA ALA A 23 11.63 -2.65 26.02
C ALA A 23 11.08 -3.41 24.79
N PRO A 24 10.60 -4.67 24.91
CA PRO A 24 10.00 -5.37 23.77
C PRO A 24 8.61 -4.82 23.37
N LEU A 25 7.94 -4.08 24.25
CA LEU A 25 6.66 -3.44 24.00
C LEU A 25 6.86 -2.06 23.35
N GLU A 26 7.83 -1.26 23.80
CA GLU A 26 8.24 -0.01 23.15
C GLU A 26 8.80 -0.25 21.75
N GLU A 27 9.64 -1.27 21.58
CA GLU A 27 10.21 -1.64 20.27
C GLU A 27 9.10 -2.04 19.28
N LYS A 28 8.16 -2.91 19.68
CA LYS A 28 6.97 -3.26 18.87
C LYS A 28 6.03 -2.10 18.57
N THR A 29 5.90 -1.14 19.49
CA THR A 29 5.02 0.02 19.28
C THR A 29 5.68 1.03 18.34
N THR A 30 7.02 1.04 18.28
CA THR A 30 7.79 1.86 17.35
C THR A 30 7.73 1.28 15.93
N ASP A 31 7.95 -0.03 15.76
CA ASP A 31 7.85 -0.72 14.46
C ASP A 31 6.45 -0.58 13.82
N LEU A 32 5.38 -0.81 14.59
CA LEU A 32 4.00 -0.67 14.08
C LEU A 32 3.64 0.78 13.70
N ARG A 33 4.27 1.78 14.34
CA ARG A 33 4.09 3.19 14.03
C ARG A 33 4.87 3.59 12.78
N GLU A 34 6.05 3.00 12.59
CA GLU A 34 6.89 3.10 11.39
C GLU A 34 6.19 2.47 10.17
N ASP A 35 5.61 1.28 10.33
CA ASP A 35 4.92 0.55 9.25
C ASP A 35 3.67 1.27 8.73
N ASN A 36 2.88 1.90 9.63
CA ASN A 36 1.75 2.74 9.21
C ASN A 36 2.21 4.03 8.50
N HIS A 37 3.41 4.52 8.81
CA HIS A 37 4.00 5.65 8.11
C HIS A 37 4.44 5.27 6.69
N GLN A 38 5.07 4.10 6.53
CA GLN A 38 5.55 3.63 5.22
C GLN A 38 4.41 3.41 4.22
N LEU A 39 3.30 2.79 4.63
CA LEU A 39 2.12 2.62 3.76
C LEU A 39 1.55 3.96 3.27
N LYS A 40 1.64 5.03 4.07
CA LYS A 40 1.21 6.36 3.64
C LYS A 40 2.18 6.97 2.65
N LEU A 41 3.49 6.82 2.85
CA LEU A 41 4.51 7.25 1.90
C LEU A 41 4.34 6.52 0.57
N ASP A 42 4.07 5.23 0.61
CA ASP A 42 3.80 4.38 -0.54
C ASP A 42 2.58 4.87 -1.35
N ILE A 43 1.48 5.22 -0.66
CA ILE A 43 0.29 5.82 -1.28
C ILE A 43 0.62 7.19 -1.88
N GLN A 44 1.46 8.01 -1.22
CA GLN A 44 1.87 9.32 -1.74
C GLN A 44 2.71 9.18 -3.00
N GLU A 45 3.66 8.24 -3.01
CA GLU A 45 4.51 7.94 -4.16
C GLU A 45 3.67 7.47 -5.36
N LEU A 46 2.72 6.55 -5.15
CA LEU A 46 1.79 6.12 -6.21
C LEU A 46 0.97 7.30 -6.75
N ASN A 47 0.48 8.19 -5.89
CA ASN A 47 -0.26 9.39 -6.30
C ASN A 47 0.63 10.36 -7.11
N GLN A 48 1.91 10.48 -6.76
CA GLN A 48 2.86 11.28 -7.52
C GLN A 48 3.09 10.68 -8.92
N GLN A 49 3.31 9.37 -9.01
CA GLN A 49 3.47 8.68 -10.30
C GLN A 49 2.22 8.81 -11.20
N ILE A 50 1.02 8.81 -10.61
CA ILE A 50 -0.24 9.09 -11.31
C ILE A 50 -0.26 10.54 -11.82
N SER A 51 0.13 11.51 -11.00
CA SER A 51 0.18 12.93 -11.38
C SER A 51 1.14 13.17 -12.55
N ASP A 52 2.33 12.59 -12.46
CA ASP A 52 3.36 12.68 -13.51
C ASP A 52 2.90 12.05 -14.82
N SER A 53 2.21 10.89 -14.72
CA SER A 53 1.60 10.23 -15.88
C SER A 53 0.55 11.12 -16.54
N LYS A 54 -0.36 11.72 -15.75
CA LYS A 54 -1.38 12.66 -16.26
C LYS A 54 -0.77 13.88 -16.95
N SER A 55 0.31 14.43 -16.39
CA SER A 55 1.02 15.57 -16.97
C SER A 55 1.65 15.23 -18.32
N LYS A 56 2.36 14.10 -18.41
CA LYS A 56 2.99 13.62 -19.65
C LYS A 56 1.94 13.26 -20.73
N ILE A 57 0.77 12.72 -20.36
CA ILE A 57 -0.34 12.46 -21.31
C ILE A 57 -0.79 13.75 -21.97
N LYS A 58 -1.03 14.82 -21.20
CA LYS A 58 -1.43 16.13 -21.75
C LYS A 58 -0.42 16.69 -22.75
N GLY A 59 0.88 16.50 -22.49
CA GLY A 59 1.94 16.88 -23.43
C GLY A 59 1.86 16.11 -24.75
N LEU A 60 1.71 14.78 -24.67
CA LEU A 60 1.61 13.91 -25.85
C LEU A 60 0.33 14.14 -26.67
N GLU A 61 -0.79 14.50 -26.02
CA GLU A 61 -2.03 14.89 -26.69
C GLU A 61 -1.84 16.17 -27.50
N LYS A 62 -1.17 17.18 -26.93
CA LYS A 62 -0.84 18.41 -27.64
C LYS A 62 0.12 18.17 -28.81
N ASP A 63 1.10 17.28 -28.66
CA ASP A 63 2.01 16.89 -29.75
C ASP A 63 1.30 16.09 -30.85
N LYS A 64 0.25 15.35 -30.51
CA LYS A 64 -0.60 14.62 -31.45
C LYS A 64 -1.43 15.58 -32.31
N GLU A 65 -2.00 16.62 -31.72
CA GLU A 65 -2.73 17.66 -32.47
C GLU A 65 -1.79 18.43 -33.42
N ASN A 66 -0.52 18.58 -33.06
CA ASN A 66 0.45 19.38 -33.80
C ASN A 66 1.38 18.58 -34.75
N SER A 67 1.30 17.25 -34.86
CA SER A 67 2.26 16.46 -35.66
C SER A 67 1.73 15.18 -36.33
N LYS A 68 2.47 14.66 -37.33
CA LYS A 68 2.21 13.40 -38.05
C LYS A 68 2.60 12.11 -37.27
N LYS A 69 3.04 12.19 -36.00
CA LYS A 69 3.48 11.03 -35.17
C LYS A 69 2.33 10.34 -34.43
N THR A 70 1.16 10.25 -35.04
CA THR A 70 -0.10 9.90 -34.38
C THR A 70 -0.12 8.47 -33.83
N ALA A 71 0.46 7.49 -34.54
CA ALA A 71 0.43 6.07 -34.13
C ALA A 71 1.34 5.76 -32.93
N SER A 72 2.60 6.21 -32.96
CA SER A 72 3.54 6.01 -31.84
C SER A 72 3.08 6.75 -30.57
N ASN A 73 2.52 7.96 -30.72
CA ASN A 73 1.98 8.70 -29.58
C ASN A 73 0.72 8.03 -29.03
N ASN A 74 -0.16 7.45 -29.88
CA ASN A 74 -1.32 6.70 -29.43
C ASN A 74 -0.93 5.48 -28.57
N THR A 75 0.06 4.68 -28.98
CA THR A 75 0.54 3.54 -28.18
C THR A 75 1.08 4.00 -26.84
N LYS A 76 1.87 5.08 -26.82
CA LYS A 76 2.45 5.63 -25.58
C LYS A 76 1.38 6.18 -24.65
N ILE A 77 0.40 6.92 -25.17
CA ILE A 77 -0.75 7.42 -24.39
C ILE A 77 -1.54 6.25 -23.81
N LYS A 78 -1.84 5.22 -24.61
CA LYS A 78 -2.56 4.02 -24.14
C LYS A 78 -1.78 3.36 -23.00
N LEU A 79 -0.48 3.14 -23.16
CA LEU A 79 0.38 2.53 -22.15
C LEU A 79 0.40 3.34 -20.84
N MET A 80 0.50 4.67 -20.95
CA MET A 80 0.50 5.56 -19.78
C MET A 80 -0.83 5.54 -19.04
N ASN A 81 -1.95 5.53 -19.77
CA ASN A 81 -3.28 5.44 -19.18
C ASN A 81 -3.48 4.13 -18.42
N VAL A 82 -3.08 3.00 -19.01
CA VAL A 82 -3.27 1.68 -18.37
C VAL A 82 -2.31 1.50 -17.18
N THR A 83 -1.09 2.01 -17.28
CA THR A 83 -0.13 2.05 -16.16
C THR A 83 -0.66 2.89 -15.00
N SER A 84 -1.15 4.10 -15.29
CA SER A 84 -1.75 4.97 -14.26
C SER A 84 -2.99 4.34 -13.62
N THR A 85 -3.80 3.62 -14.40
CA THR A 85 -4.99 2.92 -13.89
C THR A 85 -4.61 1.77 -12.97
N TYR A 86 -3.55 1.03 -13.30
CA TYR A 86 -3.00 -0.01 -12.44
C TYR A 86 -2.57 0.57 -11.08
N TYR A 87 -1.76 1.62 -11.08
CA TYR A 87 -1.29 2.24 -9.84
C TYR A 87 -2.43 2.84 -8.99
N ASP A 88 -3.44 3.44 -9.61
CA ASP A 88 -4.63 3.95 -8.89
C ASP A 88 -5.39 2.82 -8.17
N LYS A 89 -5.59 1.69 -8.85
CA LYS A 89 -6.24 0.52 -8.24
C LYS A 89 -5.42 -0.06 -7.10
N VAL A 90 -4.10 -0.20 -7.27
CA VAL A 90 -3.20 -0.67 -6.20
C VAL A 90 -3.22 0.28 -5.01
N ALA A 91 -3.15 1.60 -5.23
CA ALA A 91 -3.21 2.59 -4.16
C ALA A 91 -4.53 2.50 -3.36
N LYS A 92 -5.66 2.31 -4.05
CA LYS A 92 -6.98 2.10 -3.41
C LYS A 92 -7.03 0.81 -2.58
N ALA A 93 -6.43 -0.27 -3.08
CA ALA A 93 -6.33 -1.54 -2.37
C ALA A 93 -5.48 -1.40 -1.10
N LEU A 94 -4.33 -0.74 -1.19
CA LEU A 94 -3.46 -0.45 -0.04
C LEU A 94 -4.13 0.46 0.98
N LYS A 95 -4.86 1.49 0.52
CA LYS A 95 -5.66 2.33 1.40
C LYS A 95 -6.72 1.51 2.14
N SER A 96 -7.42 0.62 1.43
CA SER A 96 -8.44 -0.25 2.02
C SER A 96 -7.84 -1.20 3.06
N TYR A 97 -6.62 -1.69 2.84
CA TYR A 97 -5.86 -2.43 3.84
C TYR A 97 -5.52 -1.57 5.06
N ASN A 98 -4.95 -0.38 4.85
CA ASN A 98 -4.63 0.54 5.94
C ASN A 98 -5.86 0.90 6.79
N ASP A 99 -7.04 1.03 6.18
CA ASP A 99 -8.30 1.29 6.88
C ASP A 99 -8.73 0.13 7.81
N ILE A 100 -8.23 -1.09 7.60
CA ILE A 100 -8.51 -2.28 8.42
C ILE A 100 -7.29 -2.85 9.16
N GLU A 101 -6.10 -2.26 8.98
CA GLU A 101 -4.82 -2.78 9.46
C GLU A 101 -4.84 -3.06 10.96
N LYS A 102 -5.43 -2.15 11.76
CA LYS A 102 -5.60 -2.35 13.21
C LYS A 102 -6.46 -3.56 13.56
N ASP A 103 -7.48 -3.88 12.77
CA ASP A 103 -8.35 -5.04 13.01
C ASP A 103 -7.70 -6.34 12.55
N VAL A 104 -6.90 -6.26 11.47
CA VAL A 104 -6.04 -7.34 10.99
C VAL A 104 -4.99 -7.69 12.06
N SER A 105 -4.30 -6.69 12.62
CA SER A 105 -3.26 -6.86 13.65
C SER A 105 -3.77 -7.48 14.96
N LYS A 106 -5.08 -7.39 15.25
CA LYS A 106 -5.70 -8.10 16.38
C LYS A 106 -5.77 -9.62 16.17
N ASN A 107 -5.64 -10.10 14.93
CA ASN A 107 -5.63 -11.51 14.54
C ASN A 107 -6.78 -12.36 15.12
N LYS A 108 -8.00 -11.81 15.13
CA LYS A 108 -9.17 -12.45 15.74
C LYS A 108 -9.84 -13.49 14.83
N GLY A 109 -9.48 -13.54 13.55
CA GLY A 109 -10.16 -14.38 12.56
C GLY A 109 -11.60 -13.93 12.29
N ASP A 110 -11.87 -12.62 12.37
CA ASP A 110 -13.19 -12.05 12.09
C ASP A 110 -13.58 -12.25 10.61
N LYS A 111 -14.82 -12.68 10.36
CA LYS A 111 -15.29 -13.02 9.01
C LYS A 111 -15.43 -11.80 8.11
N ASN A 112 -15.78 -10.64 8.66
CA ASN A 112 -15.86 -9.41 7.87
C ASN A 112 -14.46 -8.92 7.49
N VAL A 113 -13.49 -9.02 8.40
CA VAL A 113 -12.08 -8.71 8.10
C VAL A 113 -11.51 -9.67 7.05
N GLN A 114 -11.79 -10.98 7.16
CA GLN A 114 -11.41 -11.96 6.13
C GLN A 114 -12.00 -11.61 4.75
N SER A 115 -13.28 -11.24 4.69
CA SER A 115 -13.92 -10.83 3.44
C SER A 115 -13.25 -9.60 2.82
N LYS A 116 -12.88 -8.60 3.63
CA LYS A 116 -12.18 -7.40 3.15
C LYS A 116 -10.78 -7.74 2.64
N LEU A 117 -10.03 -8.60 3.34
CA LEU A 117 -8.71 -9.08 2.88
C LEU A 117 -8.79 -9.82 1.54
N ASN A 118 -9.83 -10.65 1.35
CA ASN A 118 -10.09 -11.31 0.08
C ASN A 118 -10.38 -10.31 -1.03
N GLN A 119 -11.23 -9.31 -0.76
CA GLN A 119 -11.52 -8.27 -1.74
C GLN A 119 -10.26 -7.48 -2.13
N ILE A 120 -9.43 -7.08 -1.16
CA ILE A 120 -8.17 -6.38 -1.42
C ILE A 120 -7.24 -7.22 -2.32
N SER A 121 -7.10 -8.51 -2.03
CA SER A 121 -6.28 -9.43 -2.83
C SER A 121 -6.82 -9.54 -4.27
N ASN A 122 -8.14 -9.68 -4.42
CA ASN A 122 -8.80 -9.76 -5.72
C ASN A 122 -8.67 -8.47 -6.52
N ASP A 123 -8.76 -7.30 -5.86
CA ASP A 123 -8.62 -5.99 -6.50
C ASP A 123 -7.20 -5.79 -7.07
N ILE A 124 -6.16 -6.22 -6.33
CA ILE A 124 -4.77 -6.20 -6.78
C ILE A 124 -4.59 -7.12 -8.00
N GLN A 125 -5.04 -8.37 -7.90
CA GLN A 125 -4.93 -9.34 -8.99
C GLN A 125 -5.69 -8.88 -10.25
N SER A 126 -6.89 -8.31 -10.08
CA SER A 126 -7.71 -7.80 -11.17
C SER A 126 -7.08 -6.56 -11.81
N ALA A 127 -6.43 -5.70 -11.04
CA ALA A 127 -5.70 -4.54 -11.56
C ALA A 127 -4.57 -4.97 -12.48
N HIS A 128 -3.78 -5.96 -12.07
CA HIS A 128 -2.68 -6.49 -12.89
C HIS A 128 -3.17 -7.23 -14.13
N THR A 129 -4.19 -8.07 -14.00
CA THR A 129 -4.81 -8.76 -15.14
C THR A 129 -5.30 -7.75 -16.18
N SER A 130 -6.05 -6.73 -15.74
CA SER A 130 -6.51 -5.64 -16.62
C SER A 130 -5.35 -4.92 -17.31
N TYR A 131 -4.25 -4.70 -16.61
CA TYR A 131 -3.04 -4.09 -17.17
C TYR A 131 -2.43 -4.97 -18.26
N LYS A 132 -2.20 -6.27 -17.99
CA LYS A 132 -1.62 -7.21 -18.94
C LYS A 132 -2.47 -7.34 -20.19
N ASP A 133 -3.78 -7.51 -20.03
CA ASP A 133 -4.71 -7.61 -21.16
C ASP A 133 -4.69 -6.35 -22.03
N ALA A 134 -4.58 -5.17 -21.41
CA ALA A 134 -4.62 -3.90 -22.14
C ALA A 134 -3.32 -3.59 -22.91
N ILE A 135 -2.18 -4.13 -22.44
CA ILE A 135 -0.88 -3.98 -23.10
C ILE A 135 -0.54 -5.13 -24.05
N ASP A 136 -1.32 -6.22 -24.03
CA ASP A 136 -1.11 -7.33 -24.94
C ASP A 136 -1.22 -6.89 -26.41
N GLY A 137 -0.33 -7.42 -27.24
CA GLY A 137 -0.19 -7.03 -28.64
C GLY A 137 0.31 -5.61 -28.91
N LEU A 138 0.61 -4.80 -27.88
CA LEU A 138 1.24 -3.49 -28.09
C LEU A 138 2.74 -3.65 -28.41
N SER A 139 3.21 -2.90 -29.41
CA SER A 139 4.65 -2.78 -29.69
C SER A 139 5.32 -1.87 -28.66
N LEU A 140 5.85 -2.46 -27.59
CA LEU A 140 6.52 -1.73 -26.50
C LEU A 140 7.98 -1.39 -26.84
N SER A 141 8.41 -0.18 -26.48
CA SER A 141 9.83 0.17 -26.45
C SER A 141 10.56 -0.58 -25.33
N ASP A 142 11.89 -0.55 -25.30
CA ASP A 142 12.65 -1.24 -24.26
C ASP A 142 12.44 -0.62 -22.87
N ASP A 143 12.26 0.70 -22.79
CA ASP A 143 11.89 1.39 -21.55
C ASP A 143 10.48 1.01 -21.06
N ASP A 144 9.54 0.84 -22.01
CA ASP A 144 8.18 0.41 -21.70
C ASP A 144 8.16 -1.04 -21.20
N LYS A 145 8.98 -1.92 -21.78
CA LYS A 145 9.17 -3.30 -21.30
C LYS A 145 9.78 -3.32 -19.90
N LYS A 146 10.76 -2.45 -19.61
CA LYS A 146 11.33 -2.31 -18.26
C LYS A 146 10.25 -1.89 -17.26
N THR A 147 9.41 -0.92 -17.63
CA THR A 147 8.27 -0.47 -16.81
C THR A 147 7.28 -1.62 -16.56
N SER A 148 6.90 -2.38 -17.59
CA SER A 148 6.02 -3.54 -17.44
C SER A 148 6.61 -4.61 -16.52
N LYS A 149 7.93 -4.87 -16.60
CA LYS A 149 8.60 -5.82 -15.68
C LYS A 149 8.58 -5.34 -14.24
N ASN A 150 8.73 -4.04 -14.00
CA ASN A 150 8.62 -3.46 -12.66
C ASN A 150 7.19 -3.62 -12.10
N ILE A 151 6.17 -3.42 -12.95
CA ILE A 151 4.76 -3.67 -12.58
C ILE A 151 4.53 -5.15 -12.25
N ASP A 152 5.05 -6.07 -13.08
CA ASP A 152 4.95 -7.51 -12.83
C ASP A 152 5.59 -7.90 -11.49
N LYS A 153 6.78 -7.37 -11.19
CA LYS A 153 7.46 -7.60 -9.91
C LYS A 153 6.68 -7.02 -8.74
N LEU A 154 6.22 -5.77 -8.83
CA LEU A 154 5.41 -5.15 -7.78
C LEU A 154 4.15 -5.96 -7.49
N ASN A 155 3.43 -6.40 -8.53
CA ASN A 155 2.23 -7.21 -8.34
C ASN A 155 2.54 -8.56 -7.68
N SER A 156 3.63 -9.20 -8.07
CA SER A 156 4.08 -10.45 -7.43
C SER A 156 4.40 -10.23 -5.95
N ASP A 157 5.13 -9.17 -5.61
CA ASP A 157 5.50 -8.83 -4.23
C ASP A 157 4.24 -8.54 -3.39
N LEU A 158 3.26 -7.82 -3.95
CA LEU A 158 1.96 -7.56 -3.34
C LEU A 158 1.15 -8.84 -3.09
N ASN A 159 1.04 -9.72 -4.10
CA ASN A 159 0.28 -10.97 -3.96
C ASN A 159 0.87 -11.86 -2.87
N HIS A 160 2.20 -12.02 -2.82
CA HIS A 160 2.85 -12.78 -1.76
C HIS A 160 2.58 -12.20 -0.36
N ALA A 161 2.67 -10.86 -0.22
CA ALA A 161 2.39 -10.20 1.06
C ALA A 161 0.93 -10.41 1.49
N PHE A 162 -0.03 -10.20 0.58
CA PHE A 162 -1.45 -10.34 0.88
C PHE A 162 -1.88 -11.79 1.09
N ASP A 163 -1.26 -12.76 0.43
CA ASP A 163 -1.49 -14.18 0.71
C ASP A 163 -1.03 -14.55 2.12
N ASP A 164 0.15 -14.11 2.56
CA ASP A 164 0.62 -14.32 3.92
C ASP A 164 -0.29 -13.62 4.96
N ILE A 165 -0.73 -12.38 4.69
CA ILE A 165 -1.67 -11.66 5.56
C ILE A 165 -3.01 -12.40 5.66
N LYS A 166 -3.61 -12.77 4.53
CA LYS A 166 -4.91 -13.45 4.44
C LYS A 166 -4.86 -14.80 5.16
N ASN A 167 -3.87 -15.63 4.82
CA ASN A 167 -3.72 -16.97 5.39
C ASN A 167 -3.38 -16.90 6.87
N GLY A 168 -2.47 -16.00 7.26
CA GLY A 168 -2.12 -15.76 8.65
C GLY A 168 -3.32 -15.31 9.48
N TYR A 169 -4.11 -14.36 8.99
CA TYR A 169 -5.32 -13.90 9.67
C TYR A 169 -6.41 -14.98 9.77
N GLN A 170 -6.63 -15.73 8.68
CA GLN A 170 -7.61 -16.81 8.64
C GLN A 170 -7.28 -17.93 9.63
N ASN A 171 -6.01 -18.33 9.68
CA ASN A 171 -5.54 -19.43 10.51
C ASN A 171 -5.14 -19.00 11.93
N LYS A 172 -5.27 -17.70 12.23
CA LYS A 172 -4.75 -17.09 13.47
C LYS A 172 -3.25 -17.33 13.66
N ASP A 173 -2.51 -17.52 12.57
CA ASP A 173 -1.06 -17.66 12.57
C ASP A 173 -0.43 -16.26 12.60
N LYS A 174 -0.01 -15.85 13.80
CA LYS A 174 0.63 -14.56 14.02
C LYS A 174 1.97 -14.43 13.29
N LYS A 175 2.74 -15.51 13.13
CA LYS A 175 4.04 -15.46 12.45
C LYS A 175 3.84 -15.21 10.96
N GLN A 176 2.93 -15.94 10.34
CA GLN A 176 2.62 -15.75 8.92
C GLN A 176 2.02 -14.36 8.67
N LEU A 177 1.10 -13.91 9.54
CA LEU A 177 0.53 -12.57 9.45
C LEU A 177 1.62 -11.49 9.51
N THR A 178 2.49 -11.53 10.53
CA THR A 178 3.58 -10.56 10.67
C THR A 178 4.56 -10.61 9.50
N LYS A 179 4.86 -11.80 8.96
CA LYS A 179 5.70 -11.94 7.75
C LYS A 179 5.09 -11.20 6.56
N GLY A 180 3.78 -11.35 6.32
CA GLY A 180 3.08 -10.64 5.26
C GLY A 180 3.04 -9.13 5.48
N GLN A 181 2.78 -8.68 6.72
CA GLN A 181 2.80 -7.25 7.08
C GLN A 181 4.18 -6.61 6.87
N GLN A 182 5.26 -7.30 7.24
CA GLN A 182 6.63 -6.85 7.01
C GLN A 182 7.05 -6.91 5.55
N ALA A 183 6.50 -7.84 4.76
CA ALA A 183 6.72 -7.86 3.31
C ALA A 183 6.08 -6.63 2.65
N LEU A 184 4.85 -6.28 3.08
CA LEU A 184 4.13 -5.10 2.63
C LEU A 184 4.86 -3.80 3.02
N SER A 185 5.14 -3.66 4.32
CA SER A 185 6.37 -3.11 4.90
C SER A 185 7.44 -2.51 3.99
N LYS A 186 8.08 -3.46 3.29
CA LYS A 186 9.34 -3.29 2.58
C LYS A 186 9.13 -3.19 1.08
N LEU A 187 7.89 -2.96 0.63
CA LEU A 187 7.59 -2.74 -0.78
C LEU A 187 8.39 -1.54 -1.26
N ASN A 188 9.32 -1.81 -2.17
CA ASN A 188 10.09 -0.76 -2.78
C ASN A 188 9.31 -0.21 -3.99
N LEU A 189 8.41 0.74 -3.73
CA LEU A 189 7.69 1.48 -4.79
C LEU A 189 8.59 2.50 -5.52
N ASN A 190 9.78 2.77 -4.96
CA ASN A 190 10.86 3.52 -5.60
C ASN A 190 11.57 2.66 -6.66
N ALA A 191 10.83 2.12 -7.62
CA ALA A 191 11.40 1.79 -8.91
C ALA A 191 11.55 3.09 -9.71
N LYS A 192 12.51 3.94 -9.31
CA LYS A 192 12.94 5.08 -10.14
C LYS A 192 13.20 4.53 -11.55
N SER A 193 12.42 5.03 -12.50
CA SER A 193 12.56 4.76 -13.94
C SER A 193 13.97 5.08 -14.40
#